data_AF-A0A917JPH0-F1
#
_entry.id   AF-A0A917JPH0-F1
#
_cell.length_a   1.000
_cell.length_b   1.000
_cell.length_c   1.000
_cell.angle_alpha   90.00
_cell.angle_beta   90.00
_cell.angle_gamma   90.00
#
_symmetry.space_group_name_H-M   'P 1'
#
loop_
_entity.id
_entity.type
_entity.pdbx_description
1 polymer ?
#
loop_
_entity_poly.entity_id
_entity_poly.type
_entity_poly.pdbx_seq_one_letter_code
_entity_poly.pdbx_strand_id
1 'polypeptide(L)'
;MIQRSLDEGIGRNTISAKIDHALAHFRPLANVPGVEVRTHGTVLYNSIYRFDDEMIVNPHVYGKIASHAPAMHLRRLSAGALFTTYAESFDAVWESARPHMW
;
A
#
# COMPACT_ATOMS: atom_id res chain seq x y z
N MET A 1 -12.39 -2.24 0.91
CA MET A 1 -11.69 -3.54 1.06
C MET A 1 -12.53 -4.74 0.62
N ILE A 2 -13.79 -4.88 1.07
CA ILE A 2 -14.62 -6.07 0.76
C ILE A 2 -14.81 -6.31 -0.75
N GLN A 3 -15.11 -5.28 -1.54
CA GLN A 3 -15.29 -5.42 -2.99
C GLN A 3 -14.02 -5.96 -3.68
N ARG A 4 -12.84 -5.43 -3.34
CA ARG A 4 -11.56 -5.91 -3.86
C ARG A 4 -11.32 -7.39 -3.53
N SER A 5 -11.61 -7.83 -2.31
CA SER A 5 -11.45 -9.24 -1.93
C SER A 5 -12.32 -10.17 -2.79
N LEU A 6 -13.50 -9.68 -3.20
CA LEU A 6 -14.40 -10.41 -4.08
C LEU A 6 -13.85 -10.41 -5.52
N ASP A 7 -13.39 -9.26 -6.02
CA ASP A 7 -12.82 -9.12 -7.36
C ASP A 7 -11.53 -9.95 -7.56
N GLU A 8 -10.72 -10.10 -6.51
CA GLU A 8 -9.51 -10.94 -6.52
C GLU A 8 -9.80 -12.43 -6.22
N GLY A 9 -11.05 -12.78 -5.87
CA GLY A 9 -11.44 -14.15 -5.51
C GLY A 9 -10.89 -14.66 -4.17
N ILE A 10 -10.45 -13.76 -3.28
CA ILE A 10 -9.76 -14.09 -2.03
C ILE A 10 -10.73 -14.29 -0.85
N GLY A 11 -12.00 -13.91 -1.00
CA GLY A 11 -13.04 -14.12 0.01
C GLY A 11 -13.06 -13.06 1.12
N ARG A 12 -14.22 -12.85 1.76
CA ARG A 12 -14.45 -11.67 2.62
C ARG A 12 -13.64 -11.64 3.92
N ASN A 13 -13.30 -12.80 4.48
CA ASN A 13 -12.63 -12.90 5.80
C ASN A 13 -11.10 -12.91 5.70
N THR A 14 -10.54 -12.98 4.50
CA THR A 14 -9.09 -13.17 4.30
C THR A 14 -8.30 -11.87 4.46
N ILE A 15 -8.94 -10.71 4.31
CA ILE A 15 -8.26 -9.42 4.44
C ILE A 15 -7.82 -9.16 5.88
N SER A 16 -8.65 -9.46 6.89
CA SER A 16 -8.27 -9.27 8.30
C SER A 16 -7.05 -10.12 8.65
N ALA A 17 -7.09 -11.42 8.31
CA ALA A 17 -5.96 -12.32 8.56
C ALA A 17 -4.66 -11.88 7.84
N LYS A 18 -4.77 -11.31 6.64
CA LYS A 18 -3.61 -10.74 5.92
C LYS A 18 -3.05 -9.50 6.60
N ILE A 19 -3.91 -8.63 7.13
CA ILE A 19 -3.49 -7.45 7.90
C ILE A 19 -2.77 -7.92 9.16
N ASP A 20 -3.35 -8.85 9.92
CA ASP A 20 -2.76 -9.38 11.16
C ASP A 20 -1.40 -10.04 10.88
N HIS A 21 -1.30 -10.81 9.80
CA HIS A 21 -0.04 -11.43 9.37
C HIS A 21 1.03 -10.38 8.99
N ALA A 22 0.65 -9.33 8.26
CA ALA A 22 1.57 -8.25 7.90
C ALA A 22 2.05 -7.49 9.14
N LEU A 23 1.15 -7.19 10.09
CA LEU A 23 1.51 -6.55 11.35
C LEU A 23 2.45 -7.43 12.18
N ALA A 24 2.17 -8.72 12.30
CA ALA A 24 3.08 -9.64 13.00
C ALA A 24 4.51 -9.62 12.42
N HIS A 25 4.63 -9.49 11.09
CA HIS A 25 5.92 -9.36 10.41
C HIS A 25 6.65 -8.04 10.72
N PHE A 26 5.90 -6.93 10.85
CA PHE A 26 6.48 -5.62 11.14
C PHE A 26 6.69 -5.33 12.63
N ARG A 27 6.14 -6.15 13.53
CA ARG A 27 6.28 -5.98 14.99
C ARG A 27 7.72 -5.77 15.48
N PRO A 28 8.76 -6.44 14.95
CA PRO A 28 10.14 -6.19 15.37
C PRO A 28 10.61 -4.74 15.12
N LEU A 29 9.94 -4.00 14.24
CA LEU A 29 10.28 -2.60 13.91
C LEU A 29 9.65 -1.58 14.86
N ALA A 30 8.82 -2.01 15.82
CA ALA A 30 8.04 -1.14 16.71
C ALA A 30 8.84 -0.03 17.40
N ASN A 31 10.10 -0.31 17.75
CA ASN A 31 10.97 0.59 18.49
C ASN A 31 12.20 1.03 17.69
N VAL A 32 12.21 0.80 16.37
CA VAL A 32 13.34 1.19 15.51
C VAL A 32 13.22 2.70 15.22
N PRO A 33 14.23 3.51 15.57
CA PRO A 33 14.20 4.94 15.28
C PRO A 33 14.00 5.23 13.79
N GLY A 34 13.08 6.14 13.47
CA GLY A 34 12.78 6.53 12.09
C GLY A 34 11.83 5.60 11.34
N VAL A 35 11.28 4.56 11.98
CA VAL A 35 10.25 3.70 11.38
C VAL A 35 8.89 4.00 12.00
N GLU A 36 7.90 4.25 11.15
CA GLU A 36 6.50 4.43 11.55
C GLU A 36 5.62 3.37 10.90
N VAL A 37 4.74 2.74 11.68
CA VAL A 37 3.72 1.81 11.17
C VAL A 37 2.35 2.39 11.48
N ARG A 38 1.53 2.54 10.43
CA ARG A 38 0.18 3.10 10.49
C ARG A 38 -0.82 2.20 9.76
N THR A 39 -2.09 2.30 10.14
CA THR A 39 -3.20 1.60 9.48
C THR A 39 -4.24 2.59 8.96
N HIS A 40 -4.90 2.24 7.86
CA HIS A 40 -5.94 3.05 7.23
C HIS A 40 -7.10 2.17 6.74
N GLY A 41 -8.29 2.76 6.59
CA GLY A 41 -9.50 2.06 6.14
C GLY A 41 -9.86 2.25 4.67
N THR A 42 -9.05 3.00 3.91
CA THR A 42 -9.35 3.33 2.51
C THR A 42 -9.34 2.09 1.60
N VAL A 43 -9.91 2.22 0.41
CA VAL A 43 -9.80 1.17 -0.62
C VAL A 43 -8.35 1.12 -1.09
N LEU A 44 -7.75 -0.07 -1.04
CA LEU A 44 -6.39 -0.29 -1.51
C LEU A 44 -6.40 -0.36 -3.05
N TYR A 45 -6.16 0.78 -3.72
CA TYR A 45 -6.10 0.86 -5.19
C TYR A 45 -4.78 0.35 -5.76
N ASN A 46 -3.70 0.49 -5.00
CA ASN A 46 -2.35 0.13 -5.39
C ASN A 46 -1.52 -0.15 -4.13
N SER A 47 -0.37 -0.79 -4.31
CA SER A 47 0.72 -0.75 -3.34
C SER A 47 1.79 0.20 -3.86
N ILE A 48 2.31 1.05 -3.00
CA ILE A 48 3.33 2.05 -3.35
C ILE A 48 4.55 1.84 -2.45
N TYR A 49 5.72 1.75 -3.07
CA TYR A 49 7.01 1.75 -2.40
C TYR A 49 7.81 2.92 -2.96
N ARG A 50 8.13 3.91 -2.13
CA ARG A 50 8.84 5.13 -2.56
C ARG A 50 10.22 5.20 -1.93
N PHE A 51 11.21 5.56 -2.72
CA PHE A 51 12.61 5.76 -2.35
C PHE A 51 13.08 7.05 -3.00
N ASP A 52 13.13 8.15 -2.25
CA ASP A 52 13.50 9.48 -2.75
C ASP A 52 12.70 9.91 -4.00
N ASP A 53 13.35 9.87 -5.16
CA ASP A 53 12.84 10.21 -6.49
C ASP A 53 12.49 8.98 -7.35
N GLU A 54 12.46 7.80 -6.75
CA GLU A 54 12.03 6.54 -7.36
C GLU A 54 10.84 5.94 -6.63
N MET A 55 9.99 5.23 -7.37
CA MET A 55 8.79 4.62 -6.84
C MET A 55 8.45 3.34 -7.59
N ILE A 56 8.06 2.29 -6.87
CA ILE A 56 7.42 1.11 -7.44
C ILE A 56 5.93 1.19 -7.11
N VAL A 57 5.11 1.18 -8.15
CA VAL A 57 3.65 1.17 -8.04
C VAL A 57 3.12 -0.15 -8.56
N ASN A 58 2.31 -0.82 -7.76
CA ASN A 58 1.60 -2.04 -8.14
C ASN A 58 0.09 -1.79 -8.08
N PRO A 59 -0.54 -1.34 -9.20
CA PRO A 59 -1.97 -1.10 -9.25
C PRO A 59 -2.77 -2.39 -9.17
N HIS A 60 -3.95 -2.31 -8.56
CA HIS A 60 -4.93 -3.38 -8.64
C HIS A 60 -5.40 -3.57 -10.09
N VAL A 61 -5.35 -4.80 -10.58
CA VAL A 61 -5.87 -5.19 -11.89
C VAL A 61 -7.04 -6.12 -11.66
N TYR A 62 -8.20 -5.77 -12.21
CA TYR A 62 -9.43 -6.55 -12.03
C TYR A 62 -9.24 -8.03 -12.38
N GLY A 63 -9.68 -8.93 -11.49
CA GLY A 63 -9.55 -10.38 -11.67
C GLY A 63 -8.13 -10.93 -11.50
N LYS A 64 -7.18 -10.13 -11.00
CA LYS A 64 -5.80 -10.57 -10.74
C LYS A 64 -5.44 -10.33 -9.28
N ILE A 65 -4.82 -11.32 -8.66
CA ILE A 65 -4.17 -11.15 -7.35
C ILE A 65 -2.95 -10.23 -7.49
N ALA A 66 -2.61 -9.52 -6.42
CA ALA A 66 -1.53 -8.53 -6.41
C ALA A 66 -0.19 -9.06 -6.98
N SER A 67 0.18 -10.31 -6.68
CA SER A 67 1.43 -10.93 -7.17
C SER A 67 1.47 -11.13 -8.69
N HIS A 68 0.33 -11.07 -9.38
CA HIS A 68 0.23 -11.18 -10.84
C HIS A 68 -0.06 -9.83 -11.52
N ALA A 69 -0.26 -8.76 -10.75
CA ALA A 69 -0.41 -7.42 -11.29
C ALA A 69 0.98 -6.84 -11.60
N PRO A 70 1.12 -5.99 -12.64
CA PRO A 70 2.40 -5.40 -12.99
C PRO A 70 2.91 -4.49 -11.87
N ALA A 71 4.23 -4.49 -11.67
CA ALA A 71 4.93 -3.51 -10.87
C ALA A 71 5.60 -2.51 -11.81
N MET A 72 5.19 -1.24 -11.74
CA MET A 72 5.71 -0.17 -12.56
C MET A 72 6.78 0.58 -11.76
N HIS A 73 7.99 0.68 -12.31
CA HIS A 73 9.04 1.54 -11.77
C HIS A 73 8.90 2.94 -12.36
N LEU A 74 8.65 3.91 -11.49
CA LEU A 74 8.51 5.32 -11.81
C LEU A 74 9.71 6.08 -11.29
N ARG A 75 10.18 7.02 -12.10
CA ARG A 75 11.18 8.02 -11.71
C ARG A 75 10.52 9.39 -11.70
N ARG A 76 10.88 10.23 -10.74
CA ARG A 76 10.50 11.64 -10.78
C ARG A 76 11.20 12.30 -11.97
N LEU A 77 10.41 12.93 -12.82
CA LEU A 77 10.89 13.68 -13.98
C LEU A 77 10.62 15.16 -13.74
N SER A 78 11.43 16.04 -14.37
CA SER A 78 11.21 17.48 -14.33
C SER A 78 9.92 17.91 -15.02
N ALA A 79 9.42 17.10 -15.96
CA ALA A 79 8.15 17.25 -16.62
C ALA A 79 7.36 15.94 -16.53
N GLY A 80 6.08 16.05 -16.16
CA GLY A 80 5.17 14.91 -16.00
C GLY A 80 4.58 14.84 -14.60
N ALA A 81 3.37 14.29 -14.49
CA ALA A 81 2.62 14.27 -13.24
C ALA A 81 2.60 12.90 -12.56
N LEU A 82 2.96 11.81 -13.26
CA LEU A 82 2.67 10.45 -12.79
C LEU A 82 3.27 10.13 -11.41
N PHE A 83 4.54 10.48 -11.19
CA PHE A 83 5.19 10.33 -9.88
C PHE A 83 4.46 11.15 -8.82
N THR A 84 4.24 12.44 -9.09
CA THR A 84 3.61 13.39 -8.16
C THR A 84 2.19 12.95 -7.81
N THR A 85 1.41 12.49 -8.78
CA THR A 85 0.05 11.97 -8.56
C THR A 85 0.02 10.78 -7.60
N TYR A 86 0.93 9.82 -7.75
CA TYR A 86 1.02 8.70 -6.79
C TYR A 86 1.58 9.13 -5.43
N ALA A 87 2.50 10.10 -5.40
CA ALA A 87 3.02 10.66 -4.15
C ALA A 87 1.91 11.37 -3.35
N GLU A 88 1.15 12.26 -3.99
CA GLU A 88 0.00 12.94 -3.38
C GLU A 88 -1.07 11.95 -2.91
N SER A 89 -1.32 10.89 -3.69
CA SER A 89 -2.23 9.82 -3.28
C SER A 89 -1.74 9.07 -2.04
N PHE A 90 -0.44 8.82 -1.92
CA PHE A 90 0.15 8.21 -0.73
C PHE A 90 0.03 9.15 0.46
N ASP A 91 0.41 10.42 0.30
CA ASP A 91 0.41 11.43 1.36
C ASP A 91 -1.01 11.62 1.93
N ALA A 92 -2.03 11.69 1.08
CA ALA A 92 -3.43 11.78 1.52
C ALA A 92 -3.90 10.56 2.35
N VAL A 93 -3.42 9.35 2.02
CA VAL A 93 -3.69 8.15 2.83
C VAL A 93 -2.91 8.22 4.14
N TRP A 94 -1.64 8.63 4.09
CA TRP A 94 -0.76 8.70 5.25
C TRP A 94 -1.24 9.71 6.32
N GLU A 95 -1.71 10.87 5.88
CA GLU A 95 -2.26 11.93 6.74
C GLU A 95 -3.50 11.47 7.53
N SER A 96 -4.32 10.59 6.94
CA SER A 96 -5.52 10.04 7.59
C SER A 96 -5.28 8.70 8.30
N ALA A 97 -4.09 8.10 8.13
CA ALA A 97 -3.73 6.83 8.75
C ALA A 97 -3.45 7.01 10.26
N ARG A 98 -3.81 5.99 11.05
CA ARG A 98 -3.62 5.98 12.50
C ARG A 98 -2.38 5.18 12.87
N PRO A 99 -1.53 5.66 13.80
CA PRO A 99 -0.45 4.85 14.34
C PRO A 99 -0.97 3.49 14.81
N HIS A 100 -0.27 2.42 14.43
CA HIS A 100 -0.59 1.09 14.93
C HIS A 100 -0.04 0.94 16.35
N MET A 101 -0.88 0.47 17.27
CA MET A 101 -0.46 0.10 18.62
C MET A 101 -0.20 -1.41 18.63
N TRP A 102 1.05 -1.79 18.93
CA TRP A 102 1.54 -3.17 18.95
C TRP A 102 1.07 -4.00 20.14
#